data_AF-A0A3R9TQB4-F1
#
_entry.id   AF-A0A3R9TQB4-F1
#
_cell.length_a   1.000
_cell.length_b   1.000
_cell.length_c   1.000
_cell.angle_alpha   90.00
_cell.angle_beta   90.00
_cell.angle_gamma   90.00
#
_symmetry.space_group_name_H-M   'P 1'
#
loop_
_entity.id
_entity.type
_entity.pdbx_description
1 polymer ?
#
loop_
_entity_poly.entity_id
_entity_poly.type
_entity_poly.pdbx_seq_one_letter_code
_entity_poly.pdbx_strand_id
1 'polypeptide(L)' 'MIPSWPAVLVDGEVVLRPIRMRDHAVWREVNRRNREWLRPWEATVPPPPPGA' A
#
# COMPACT_ATOMS: atom_id res chain seq x y z
N MET A 1 -6.16 14.06 -18.78
CA MET A 1 -7.01 14.37 -17.61
C MET A 1 -6.66 13.35 -16.52
N ILE A 2 -6.16 13.78 -15.36
CA ILE A 2 -5.89 12.87 -14.24
C ILE A 2 -7.26 12.52 -13.63
N PRO A 3 -7.62 11.24 -13.47
CA PRO A 3 -8.90 10.90 -12.85
C PRO A 3 -8.96 11.44 -11.42
N SER A 4 -10.05 12.13 -11.10
CA SER A 4 -10.30 12.61 -9.74
C SER A 4 -10.47 11.43 -8.79
N TRP A 5 -9.91 11.52 -7.60
CA TRP A 5 -10.10 10.50 -6.57
C TRP A 5 -11.57 10.41 -6.15
N PRO A 6 -12.16 9.21 -5.96
CA PRO A 6 -11.57 7.87 -6.12
C PRO A 6 -11.41 7.43 -7.59
N ALA A 7 -10.20 7.04 -7.98
CA ALA A 7 -9.87 6.65 -9.36
C ALA A 7 -9.64 5.14 -9.52
N VAL A 8 -10.11 4.57 -10.63
CA VAL A 8 -9.81 3.20 -11.07
C VAL A 8 -9.01 3.29 -12.37
N LEU A 9 -7.85 2.64 -12.41
CA LEU A 9 -6.98 2.54 -13.59
C LEU A 9 -6.90 1.08 -14.04
N VAL A 10 -6.83 0.86 -15.35
CA VAL A 10 -6.73 -0.48 -15.96
C VAL A 10 -5.58 -0.47 -16.96
N ASP A 11 -4.71 -1.47 -16.89
CA ASP A 11 -3.62 -1.71 -17.83
C ASP A 11 -3.56 -3.22 -18.14
N GLY A 12 -4.08 -3.62 -19.30
CA GLY A 12 -4.28 -5.02 -19.66
C GLY A 12 -5.12 -5.76 -18.62
N GLU A 13 -4.52 -6.80 -18.01
CA GLU A 13 -5.15 -7.61 -16.96
C GLU A 13 -4.97 -7.02 -15.54
N VAL A 14 -4.28 -5.88 -15.42
CA VAL A 14 -3.98 -5.24 -14.14
C VAL A 14 -4.98 -4.12 -13.86
N VAL A 15 -5.54 -4.12 -12.65
CA VAL A 15 -6.47 -3.07 -12.18
C VAL A 15 -5.94 -2.43 -10.90
N LEU A 16 -5.75 -1.11 -10.92
CA LEU A 16 -5.52 -0.31 -9.72
C LEU A 16 -6.84 0.35 -9.31
N ARG A 17 -7.26 0.11 -8.07
CA ARG A 17 -8.49 0.67 -7.51
C ARG A 17 -8.30 1.06 -6.05
N PRO A 18 -9.15 1.93 -5.49
CA PRO A 18 -9.13 2.21 -4.06
C PRO A 18 -9.36 0.92 -3.27
N ILE A 19 -8.58 0.76 -2.20
CA ILE A 19 -8.70 -0.36 -1.28
C ILE A 19 -10.02 -0.28 -0.52
N ARG A 20 -10.66 -1.43 -0.29
CA ARG A 20 -11.90 -1.58 0.48
C ARG A 20 -11.68 -2.50 1.66
N MET A 21 -12.53 -2.41 2.69
CA MET A 21 -12.42 -3.25 3.88
C MET A 21 -12.39 -4.76 3.58
N ARG A 22 -13.14 -5.21 2.56
CA ARG A 22 -13.16 -6.61 2.12
C ARG A 22 -11.81 -7.13 1.60
N ASP A 23 -10.91 -6.24 1.19
CA ASP A 23 -9.60 -6.61 0.64
C ASP A 23 -8.60 -6.99 1.76
N HIS A 24 -8.94 -6.72 3.02
CA HIS A 24 -8.05 -6.90 4.17
C HIS A 24 -7.45 -8.31 4.27
N ALA A 25 -8.23 -9.36 4.03
CA ALA A 25 -7.72 -10.73 4.10
C ALA A 25 -6.65 -11.02 3.04
N VAL A 26 -6.93 -10.65 1.79
CA VAL A 26 -6.01 -10.81 0.65
C VAL A 26 -4.75 -9.96 0.84
N TRP A 27 -4.93 -8.71 1.29
CA TRP A 27 -3.81 -7.82 1.59
C TRP A 27 -2.91 -8.42 2.68
N ARG A 28 -3.47 -8.91 3.80
CA ARG A 28 -2.68 -9.52 4.88
C ARG A 28 -1.89 -10.73 4.39
N GLU A 29 -2.49 -11.58 3.56
CA GLU A 29 -1.81 -12.75 3.00
C GLU A 29 -0.59 -12.35 2.16
N VAL A 30 -0.78 -11.43 1.23
CA VAL A 30 0.30 -10.95 0.34
C VAL A 30 1.41 -10.25 1.14
N ASN A 31 1.05 -9.40 2.11
CA ASN A 31 2.04 -8.73 2.97
C ASN A 31 2.85 -9.74 3.79
N ARG A 32 2.17 -10.72 4.41
CA ARG A 32 2.84 -11.78 5.18
C ARG A 32 3.83 -12.57 4.33
N ARG A 33 3.41 -13.00 3.13
CA ARG A 33 4.26 -13.77 2.22
C ARG A 33 5.50 -13.00 1.75
N ASN A 34 5.39 -11.69 1.60
CA ASN A 34 6.47 -10.84 1.09
C ASN A 34 7.24 -10.09 2.20
N ARG A 35 7.03 -10.44 3.46
CA ARG A 35 7.54 -9.67 4.61
C ARG A 35 9.06 -9.46 4.56
N GLU A 36 9.82 -10.49 4.21
CA GLU A 36 11.28 -10.40 4.15
C GLU A 36 11.76 -9.42 3.07
N TRP A 37 11.07 -9.39 1.93
CA TRP A 37 11.37 -8.48 0.83
C TRP A 37 10.89 -7.05 1.11
N LEU A 38 9.75 -6.88 1.80
CA LEU A 38 9.18 -5.57 2.13
C LEU A 38 9.95 -4.86 3.25
N ARG A 39 10.51 -5.61 4.21
CA ARG A 39 11.12 -5.07 5.44
C ARG A 39 12.09 -3.89 5.24
N PRO A 40 12.98 -3.86 4.23
CA PRO A 40 13.89 -2.72 4.03
C PRO A 40 13.18 -1.44 3.59
N TRP A 41 11.96 -1.55 3.05
CA TRP A 41 11.19 -0.46 2.44
C TRP A 41 10.01 0.00 3.32
N GLU A 42 9.73 -0.69 4.42
CA GLU A 42 8.69 -0.28 5.36
C GLU A 42 9.09 1.03 6.04
N ALA A 43 8.18 2.01 6.02
CA ALA A 43 8.40 3.29 6.68
C ALA A 43 8.65 3.06 8.17
N THR A 44 9.81 3.53 8.65
CA THR A 44 10.13 3.53 10.07
C THR A 44 9.59 4.79 10.74
N VAL A 45 9.37 4.73 12.05
CA VAL A 45 9.03 5.91 12.83
C VAL A 45 10.22 6.87 12.77
N PRO A 46 10.04 8.13 12.32
CA PRO A 46 11.14 9.09 12.32
C PRO A 46 11.62 9.33 13.75
N PRO A 47 12.92 9.62 13.96
CA PRO A 47 13.41 10.01 15.28
C PRO A 47 12.64 11.24 15.79
N PRO A 48 12.54 11.44 17.12
CA PRO A 48 11.95 12.65 17.66
C PRO A 48 12.73 13.87 17.15
N PRO A 49 12.05 15.02 16.93
CA PRO A 49 12.73 16.24 16.55
C PRO A 49 13.75 16.65 17.62
N PRO A 50 14.87 17.30 17.27
CA PRO A 50 15.84 17.78 18.25
C PRO A 50 15.19 18.69 19.30
N GLY A 51 15.39 18.40 20.59
CA GLY A 51 14.91 19.24 21.71
C GLY A 51 13.58 18.84 22.35
N ALA A 52 13.04 17.66 22.03
CA ALA A 52 11.95 17.02 22.78
C ALA A 52 12.45 16.27 24.03
#